data_AF-F6HKZ5-F1
#
_entry.id   AF-F6HKZ5-F1
#
_cell.length_a   1.000
_cell.length_b   1.000
_cell.length_c   1.000
_cell.angle_alpha   90.00
_cell.angle_beta   90.00
_cell.angle_gamma   90.00
#
_symmetry.space_group_name_H-M   'P 1'
#
loop_
_entity.id
_entity.type
_entity.pdbx_description
1 polymer ?
#
loop_
_entity_poly.entity_id
_entity_poly.type
_entity_poly.pdbx_seq_one_letter_code
_entity_poly.pdbx_strand_id
1 'polypeptide(L)' 'MQVTAPGNVYNYGAVLLEILTTRLPVDEAFGEGIDLVKWVHSAPARAETPEQILDARLSTVSFVWRKEMLSALKA' A
#
# COMPACT_ATOMS: atom_id res chain seq x y z
N MET A 1 8.94 -13.50 11.02
CA MET A 1 8.29 -14.18 9.88
C MET A 1 7.74 -15.51 10.37
N GLN A 2 6.42 -15.63 10.55
CA GLN A 2 5.80 -16.91 10.84
C GLN A 2 5.42 -17.58 9.51
N VAL A 3 5.96 -18.76 9.26
CA VAL A 3 5.64 -19.54 8.06
C VAL A 3 4.33 -20.28 8.29
N THR A 4 3.23 -19.57 8.14
CA THR A 4 1.86 -20.10 8.21
C THR A 4 1.08 -19.63 7.00
N ALA A 5 0.06 -20.37 6.57
CA ALA A 5 -0.77 -19.94 5.44
C ALA A 5 -1.39 -18.53 5.66
N PRO A 6 -1.94 -18.20 6.85
CA PRO A 6 -2.39 -16.83 7.13
C PRO A 6 -1.25 -15.80 7.10
N GLY A 7 -0.08 -16.14 7.64
CA GLY A 7 1.10 -15.26 7.61
C GLY A 7 1.59 -14.97 6.19
N ASN A 8 1.56 -15.97 5.31
CA ASN A 8 1.94 -15.80 3.90
C ASN A 8 0.98 -14.89 3.15
N VAL A 9 -0.33 -14.98 3.42
CA VAL A 9 -1.34 -14.08 2.82
C VAL A 9 -1.14 -12.65 3.28
N TYR A 10 -0.91 -12.44 4.58
CA TYR A 10 -0.61 -11.11 5.12
C TYR A 10 0.66 -10.52 4.49
N ASN A 11 1.75 -11.31 4.44
CA ASN A 11 3.01 -10.87 3.84
C ASN A 11 2.85 -10.55 2.35
N TYR A 12 2.05 -11.34 1.61
CA TYR A 12 1.74 -11.03 0.22
C TYR A 12 1.02 -9.68 0.09
N GLY A 13 0.05 -9.39 0.95
CA GLY A 13 -0.64 -8.10 0.99
C GLY A 13 0.32 -6.94 1.27
N ALA A 14 1.24 -7.10 2.24
CA ALA A 14 2.25 -6.08 2.53
C ALA A 14 3.16 -5.82 1.31
N VAL A 15 3.65 -6.87 0.65
CA VAL A 15 4.47 -6.75 -0.58
C VAL A 15 3.69 -6.08 -1.71
N LEU A 16 2.40 -6.38 -1.86
CA LEU A 16 1.57 -5.69 -2.84
C LEU A 16 1.49 -4.18 -2.55
N LEU A 17 1.35 -3.78 -1.29
CA LEU A 17 1.39 -2.37 -0.90
C LEU A 17 2.75 -1.72 -1.18
N GLU A 18 3.86 -2.43 -0.93
CA GLU A 18 5.20 -1.94 -1.27
C GLU A 18 5.32 -1.66 -2.77
N ILE A 19 4.78 -2.53 -3.62
CA ILE A 19 4.81 -2.35 -5.09
C ILE A 19 3.95 -1.16 -5.52
N LEU A 20 2.74 -1.02 -4.97
CA LEU A 20 1.80 0.03 -5.38
C LEU A 20 2.18 1.42 -4.89
N THR A 21 2.82 1.51 -3.72
CA THR A 21 3.21 2.79 -3.09
C THR A 21 4.68 3.11 -3.32
N THR A 22 5.51 2.10 -3.62
CA THR A 22 6.98 2.16 -3.73
C THR A 22 7.67 2.69 -2.48
N ARG A 23 7.07 2.38 -1.34
CA ARG A 23 7.58 2.67 -0.02
C ARG A 23 8.08 1.41 0.67
N LEU A 24 9.00 1.58 1.60
CA LEU A 24 9.50 0.49 2.42
C LEU A 24 8.42 0.05 3.44
N PRO A 25 8.46 -1.20 3.93
CA PRO A 25 7.56 -1.67 4.98
C PRO A 25 7.60 -0.82 6.26
N VAL A 26 8.75 -0.19 6.52
CA VAL A 26 9.01 0.73 7.62
C VAL A 26 9.75 1.93 7.05
N ASP A 27 9.22 3.11 7.27
CA ASP A 27 9.76 4.39 6.79
C ASP A 27 9.56 5.44 7.88
N GLU A 28 10.58 6.27 8.14
CA GLU A 28 10.51 7.36 9.11
C GLU A 28 9.40 8.37 8.75
N ALA A 29 9.05 8.48 7.45
CA ALA A 29 7.98 9.34 6.97
C ALA A 29 6.57 8.93 7.46
N PHE A 30 6.41 7.73 8.01
CA PHE A 30 5.13 7.26 8.54
C PHE A 30 4.87 7.70 9.97
N GLY A 31 5.92 8.06 10.72
CA GLY A 31 5.87 8.28 12.15
C GLY A 31 6.26 7.04 12.96
N GLU A 32 6.56 7.26 14.24
CA GLU A 32 7.10 6.22 15.12
C GLU A 32 6.12 5.05 15.31
N GLY A 33 6.59 3.83 15.08
CA GLY A 33 5.80 2.60 15.26
C GLY A 33 4.72 2.34 14.19
N ILE A 34 4.69 3.13 13.12
CA ILE A 34 3.77 2.98 12.00
C ILE A 34 4.48 2.26 10.86
N ASP A 35 3.95 1.09 10.49
CA ASP A 35 4.36 0.34 9.30
C ASP A 35 3.52 0.74 8.09
N LEU A 36 3.94 0.30 6.91
CA LEU A 36 3.27 0.59 5.64
C LEU A 36 1.78 0.20 5.65
N VAL A 37 1.44 -0.93 6.26
CA VAL A 37 0.05 -1.43 6.29
C VAL A 37 -0.83 -0.46 7.10
N LYS A 38 -0.37 -0.07 8.29
CA LYS A 38 -1.06 0.93 9.14
C LYS A 38 -1.12 2.30 8.46
N TRP A 39 -0.04 2.72 7.81
CA TRP A 39 0.01 4.00 7.10
C TRP A 39 -1.01 4.07 5.97
N VAL A 40 -1.12 3.01 5.14
CA VAL A 40 -2.13 2.90 4.09
C VAL A 40 -3.53 2.87 4.69
N HIS A 41 -3.76 2.07 5.74
CA HIS A 41 -5.07 1.98 6.39
C HIS A 41 -5.50 3.30 7.05
N SER A 42 -4.55 4.13 7.48
CA SER A 42 -4.79 5.45 8.05
C SER A 42 -5.06 6.56 7.01
N ALA A 43 -4.88 6.29 5.71
CA ALA A 43 -5.02 7.29 4.66
C ALA A 43 -6.36 8.06 4.69
N PRO A 44 -7.53 7.43 4.92
CA PRO A 44 -8.79 8.15 5.06
C PRO A 44 -8.81 9.14 6.23
N ALA A 45 -8.20 8.78 7.37
CA ALA A 45 -8.07 9.67 8.52
C ALA A 45 -7.13 10.85 8.25
N ARG A 46 -6.20 10.69 7.31
CA ARG A 46 -5.30 11.74 6.81
C ARG A 46 -5.89 12.53 5.62
N ALA A 47 -7.16 12.27 5.27
CA ALA A 47 -7.85 12.83 4.11
C ALA A 47 -7.14 12.57 2.76
N GLU A 48 -6.40 11.47 2.66
CA GLU A 48 -5.72 11.03 1.45
C GLU A 48 -6.57 10.04 0.66
N THR A 49 -6.61 10.19 -0.66
CA THR A 49 -7.26 9.24 -1.57
C THR A 49 -6.28 8.13 -2.00
N PRO A 50 -6.78 6.98 -2.48
CA PRO A 50 -5.96 5.93 -3.07
C PRO A 50 -5.01 6.43 -4.16
N GLU A 51 -5.42 7.43 -4.93
CA GLU A 51 -4.61 8.06 -5.98
C GLU A 51 -3.44 8.87 -5.43
N GLN A 52 -3.55 9.40 -4.21
CA GLN A 52 -2.48 10.17 -3.56
C GLN A 52 -1.43 9.28 -2.89
N ILE A 53 -1.81 8.07 -2.48
CA ILE A 53 -0.88 7.09 -1.89
C ILE A 53 -0.24 6.16 -2.94
N LEU A 54 -0.86 6.01 -4.12
CA LEU A 54 -0.29 5.28 -5.25
C LEU A 54 0.97 6.00 -5.78
N ASP A 55 2.00 5.24 -6.16
CA ASP A 55 3.20 5.80 -6.75
C ASP A 55 2.87 6.59 -8.02
N ALA A 56 3.31 7.85 -8.07
CA ALA A 56 3.14 8.75 -9.20
C ALA A 56 3.72 8.18 -10.51
N ARG A 57 4.75 7.31 -10.46
CA ARG A 57 5.28 6.63 -11.65
C ARG A 57 4.25 5.73 -12.32
N LEU A 58 3.28 5.24 -11.56
CA LEU A 58 2.17 4.43 -12.07
C LEU A 58 1.09 5.27 -12.76
N SER A 59 1.22 6.60 -12.84
CA SER A 59 0.26 7.44 -13.57
C SER A 59 0.31 7.22 -15.10
N THR A 60 1.41 6.66 -15.60
CA THR A 60 1.66 6.44 -17.03
C THR A 60 1.22 5.06 -17.53
N VAL A 61 0.80 4.16 -16.63
CA VAL A 61 0.27 2.84 -17.01
C VAL A 61 -1.12 2.98 -17.63
N SER A 62 -1.58 1.93 -18.32
CA SER A 62 -2.92 1.94 -18.93
C SER A 62 -4.00 2.25 -17.88
N PHE A 63 -5.04 2.95 -18.31
CA PHE A 63 -6.16 3.31 -17.45
C PHE A 63 -6.78 2.09 -16.76
N VAL A 64 -6.88 0.97 -17.49
CA VAL A 64 -7.41 -0.30 -16.96
C VAL A 64 -6.55 -0.80 -15.80
N TRP A 65 -5.23 -0.90 -16.01
CA TRP A 65 -4.32 -1.39 -14.97
C TRP A 65 -4.29 -0.46 -13.77
N ARG A 66 -4.30 0.86 -13.99
CA ARG A 66 -4.37 1.84 -12.90
C ARG A 66 -5.65 1.68 -12.07
N LYS A 67 -6.80 1.44 -12.72
CA LYS A 67 -8.07 1.22 -12.03
C LYS A 67 -8.02 -0.03 -11.14
N GLU A 68 -7.41 -1.12 -11.61
CA GLU A 68 -7.20 -2.33 -10.82
C GLU A 68 -6.22 -2.12 -9.66
N MET A 69 -5.15 -1.35 -9.86
CA MET A 69 -4.23 -0.97 -8.77
C MET A 69 -4.95 -0.16 -7.69
N LEU A 70 -5.81 0.78 -8.08
CA LEU A 70 -6.58 1.60 -7.15
C LEU A 70 -7.68 0.80 -6.44
N SER A 71 -8.23 -0.26 -7.05
CA SER A 71 -9.20 -1.11 -6.38
C SER A 71 -8.55 -1.93 -5.25
N ALA A 72 -7.30 -2.34 -5.41
CA ALA A 72 -6.54 -3.03 -4.37
C ALA A 72 -6.26 -2.17 -3.12
N LEU A 73 -6.30 -0.84 -3.25
CA LEU A 73 -6.11 0.11 -2.14
C LEU A 73 -7.43 0.54 -1.47
N LYS A 74 -8.57 0.19 -2.04
CA LYS A 74 -9.91 0.46 -1.49
C LYS A 74 -10.31 -0.71 -0.59
N ALA A 75 -9.79 -0.72 0.63
CA ALA A 75 -10.25 -1.61 1.70
C ALA A 75 -11.47 -1.01 2.42
#